data_AF-A0AAU7VSL4-F1
#
_entry.id   AF-A0AAU7VSL4-F1
#
_cell.length_a   1.000
_cell.length_b   1.000
_cell.length_c   1.000
_cell.angle_alpha   90.00
_cell.angle_beta   90.00
_cell.angle_gamma   90.00
#
_symmetry.space_group_name_H-M   'P 1'
#
loop_
_entity.id
_entity.type
_entity.pdbx_description
1 polymer ?
#
loop_
_entity_poly.entity_id
_entity_poly.type
_entity_poly.pdbx_seq_one_letter_code
_entity_poly.pdbx_strand_id
1 'polypeptide(L)'
;MASRAIESWASYPLNEQDPYWILQELPRTEARAQFERTMTSKSDRIVALRNLLEPVGNSLDGSDRDVQLLNDWFVEAMSPLSGTDTPDGVSLSVCEDVALHLGDLMISRHPELYWEFFTWGKKNVSYQCHVIMGFPFDGPALHANLDLARIVHSYGVHVLEARSGSPTILELPEGHPLNQFRLAPVPLKAQNFVELLDKTSRRFIPKNRSD
;
A
#
# COMPACT_ATOMS: atom_id res chain seq x y z
N MET A 1 -2.11 26.72 3.14
CA MET A 1 -1.92 25.45 3.89
C MET A 1 -0.73 24.63 3.35
N ALA A 2 -0.46 24.60 2.04
CA ALA A 2 0.68 23.87 1.45
C ALA A 2 2.06 24.13 2.10
N SER A 3 2.33 25.35 2.58
CA SER A 3 3.63 25.73 3.15
C SER A 3 4.00 25.02 4.46
N ARG A 4 3.03 24.49 5.22
CA ARG A 4 3.32 23.80 6.50
C ARG A 4 3.56 22.30 6.33
N ALA A 5 3.07 21.69 5.24
CA ALA A 5 3.24 20.26 5.00
C ALA A 5 4.69 19.91 4.60
N ILE A 6 5.34 20.79 3.83
CA ILE A 6 6.68 20.59 3.28
C ILE A 6 7.78 20.67 4.36
N GLU A 7 7.61 21.50 5.40
CA GLU A 7 8.60 21.65 6.47
C GLU A 7 8.76 20.38 7.34
N SER A 8 7.78 19.48 7.36
CA SER A 8 7.83 18.26 8.19
C SER A 8 8.60 17.08 7.57
N TRP A 9 8.94 17.15 6.27
CA TRP A 9 9.63 16.08 5.55
C TRP A 9 11.11 15.96 5.91
N ALA A 10 11.75 17.07 6.29
CA ALA A 10 13.20 17.13 6.49
C ALA A 10 13.70 16.26 7.66
N SER A 11 12.81 15.94 8.61
CA SER A 11 13.12 15.10 9.77
C SER A 11 12.53 13.70 9.70
N TYR A 12 11.86 13.33 8.60
CA TYR A 12 11.25 12.01 8.49
C TYR A 12 12.36 10.94 8.35
N PRO A 13 12.38 9.91 9.20
CA PRO A 13 13.42 8.89 9.13
C PRO A 13 13.24 8.08 7.85
N LEU A 14 14.30 8.03 7.03
CA LEU A 14 14.32 7.13 5.88
C LEU A 14 14.12 5.69 6.35
N ASN A 15 13.42 4.90 5.54
CA ASN A 15 13.43 3.47 5.71
C ASN A 15 14.69 2.95 5.02
N GLU A 16 15.68 2.54 5.82
CA GLU A 16 16.96 2.00 5.31
C GLU A 16 16.81 0.57 4.76
N GLN A 17 15.60 0.02 4.81
CA GLN A 17 15.27 -1.28 4.27
C GLN A 17 15.25 -1.27 2.74
N ASP A 18 15.75 -2.35 2.12
CA ASP A 18 15.59 -2.59 0.70
C ASP A 18 14.11 -2.49 0.29
N PRO A 19 13.80 -1.75 -0.78
CA PRO A 19 12.44 -1.61 -1.27
C PRO A 19 11.90 -2.94 -1.80
N TYR A 20 10.57 -3.10 -1.77
CA TYR A 20 9.90 -4.37 -2.09
C TYR A 20 10.33 -4.99 -3.43
N TRP A 21 10.61 -4.18 -4.45
CA TRP A 21 10.96 -4.68 -5.79
C TRP A 21 12.35 -5.34 -5.87
N ILE A 22 13.24 -5.08 -4.90
CA ILE A 22 14.56 -5.74 -4.84
C ILE A 22 14.46 -7.11 -4.16
N LEU A 23 13.46 -7.34 -3.31
CA LEU A 23 13.37 -8.54 -2.46
C LEU A 23 13.27 -9.84 -3.25
N GLN A 24 12.68 -9.82 -4.45
CA GLN A 24 12.58 -10.99 -5.32
C GLN A 24 13.94 -11.44 -5.89
N GLU A 25 14.90 -10.51 -6.00
CA GLU A 25 16.24 -10.75 -6.54
C GLU A 25 17.23 -11.21 -5.46
N LEU A 26 16.92 -10.94 -4.18
CA LEU A 26 17.75 -11.35 -3.06
C LEU A 26 17.74 -12.86 -2.85
N PRO A 27 18.84 -13.45 -2.32
CA PRO A 27 18.80 -14.77 -1.73
C PRO A 27 17.67 -14.87 -0.71
N ARG A 28 16.93 -15.99 -0.72
CA ARG A 28 15.75 -16.20 0.15
C ARG A 28 16.03 -15.96 1.63
N THR A 29 17.23 -16.29 2.09
CA THR A 29 17.67 -16.07 3.47
C THR A 29 17.80 -14.58 3.80
N GLU A 30 18.30 -13.77 2.87
CA GLU A 30 18.42 -12.32 3.02
C GLU A 30 17.05 -11.64 2.97
N ALA A 31 16.22 -12.01 1.99
CA ALA A 31 14.84 -11.51 1.91
C ALA A 31 14.01 -11.88 3.14
N ARG A 32 14.21 -13.08 3.70
CA ARG A 32 13.58 -13.47 4.97
C ARG A 32 14.06 -12.61 6.12
N ALA A 33 15.37 -12.38 6.24
CA ALA A 33 15.91 -11.51 7.27
C ALA A 33 15.36 -10.08 7.15
N GLN A 34 15.15 -9.62 5.91
CA GLN A 34 14.53 -8.35 5.63
C GLN A 34 13.07 -8.29 6.10
N PHE A 35 12.26 -9.30 5.77
CA PHE A 35 10.90 -9.45 6.28
C PHE A 35 10.84 -9.37 7.81
N GLU A 36 11.70 -10.13 8.51
CA GLU A 36 11.72 -10.14 9.98
C GLU A 36 12.10 -8.77 10.56
N ARG A 37 13.05 -8.05 9.91
CA ARG A 37 13.39 -6.67 10.28
C ARG A 37 12.20 -5.74 10.08
N THR A 38 11.52 -5.79 8.93
CA THR A 38 10.33 -4.99 8.64
C THR A 38 9.27 -5.20 9.72
N MET A 39 8.92 -6.46 10.02
CA MET A 39 7.90 -6.79 11.01
C MET A 39 8.31 -6.36 12.43
N THR A 40 9.60 -6.45 12.77
CA THR A 40 10.12 -6.00 14.06
C THR A 40 10.05 -4.47 14.20
N SER A 41 10.40 -3.72 13.15
CA SER A 41 10.39 -2.25 13.17
C SER A 41 9.03 -1.63 12.90
N LYS A 42 8.03 -2.42 12.47
CA LYS A 42 6.75 -1.95 11.96
C LYS A 42 6.05 -0.94 12.87
N SER A 43 5.98 -1.23 14.17
CA SER A 43 5.33 -0.33 15.13
C SER A 43 6.02 1.03 15.19
N ASP A 44 7.35 1.07 15.21
CA ASP A 44 8.12 2.32 15.25
C ASP A 44 7.95 3.13 13.97
N ARG A 45 7.88 2.44 12.81
CA ARG A 45 7.58 3.05 11.51
C ARG A 45 6.19 3.69 11.47
N ILE A 46 5.17 3.02 11.99
CA ILE A 46 3.80 3.56 12.09
C ILE A 46 3.75 4.76 13.06
N VAL A 47 4.55 4.76 14.13
CA VAL A 47 4.69 5.94 15.01
C VAL A 47 5.31 7.12 14.26
N ALA A 48 6.36 6.89 13.47
CA ALA A 48 6.95 7.94 12.63
C ALA A 48 5.92 8.54 11.66
N LEU A 49 5.14 7.70 10.98
CA LEU A 49 4.06 8.13 10.10
C LEU A 49 2.98 8.94 10.86
N ARG A 50 2.59 8.49 12.07
CA ARG A 50 1.61 9.22 12.90
C ARG A 50 2.12 10.62 13.26
N ASN A 51 3.37 10.73 13.69
CA ASN A 51 3.98 12.01 14.04
C ASN A 51 4.07 12.96 12.85
N LEU A 52 4.28 12.43 11.64
CA LEU A 52 4.26 13.21 10.40
C LEU A 52 2.86 13.79 10.10
N LEU A 53 1.80 13.04 10.44
CA LEU A 53 0.42 13.33 10.10
C LEU A 53 -0.36 14.12 11.16
N GLU A 54 0.09 14.08 12.41
CA GLU A 54 -0.54 14.80 13.52
C GLU A 54 -0.70 16.31 13.24
N PRO A 55 0.30 17.04 12.69
CA PRO A 55 0.17 18.47 12.40
C PRO A 55 -0.90 18.80 11.34
N VAL A 56 -1.29 17.84 10.49
CA VAL A 56 -2.37 17.99 9.50
C VAL A 56 -3.71 17.45 9.99
N GLY A 57 -3.79 17.05 11.26
CA GLY A 57 -5.03 16.64 11.92
C GLY A 57 -5.47 15.21 11.58
N ASN A 58 -4.56 14.37 11.09
CA ASN A 58 -4.82 12.94 10.89
C ASN A 58 -4.20 12.16 12.05
N SER A 59 -5.04 11.44 12.78
CA SER A 59 -4.63 10.72 13.99
C SER A 59 -4.23 9.27 13.74
N LEU A 60 -4.47 8.73 12.55
CA LEU A 60 -4.37 7.30 12.22
C LEU A 60 -5.13 6.42 13.23
N ASP A 61 -6.39 6.78 13.53
CA ASP A 61 -7.26 6.02 14.44
C ASP A 61 -7.92 4.79 13.81
N GLY A 62 -7.75 4.61 12.50
CA GLY A 62 -8.32 3.51 11.74
C GLY A 62 -9.78 3.71 11.33
N SER A 63 -10.36 4.89 11.55
CA SER A 63 -11.66 5.27 10.98
C SER A 63 -11.56 5.50 9.46
N ASP A 64 -12.67 5.36 8.75
CA ASP A 64 -12.71 5.65 7.31
C ASP A 64 -12.38 7.13 7.01
N ARG A 65 -12.66 8.02 7.97
CA ARG A 65 -12.26 9.43 7.89
C ARG A 65 -10.74 9.59 7.90
N ASP A 66 -10.02 8.93 8.81
CA ASP A 66 -8.56 9.03 8.89
C ASP A 66 -7.88 8.35 7.69
N VAL A 67 -8.45 7.26 7.18
CA VAL A 67 -8.02 6.67 5.90
C VAL A 67 -8.16 7.68 4.76
N GLN A 68 -9.26 8.44 4.74
CA GLN A 68 -9.45 9.47 3.71
C GLN A 68 -8.47 10.63 3.85
N LEU A 69 -8.28 11.14 5.08
CA LEU A 69 -7.31 12.19 5.35
C LEU A 69 -5.89 11.75 5.00
N LEU A 70 -5.57 10.47 5.20
CA LEU A 70 -4.27 9.89 4.84
C LEU A 70 -4.11 9.91 3.33
N ASN A 71 -5.12 9.47 2.59
CA ASN A 71 -5.12 9.49 1.13
C ASN A 71 -4.96 10.92 0.58
N ASP A 72 -5.75 11.87 1.07
CA ASP A 72 -5.71 13.26 0.61
C ASP A 72 -4.34 13.89 0.87
N TRP A 73 -3.80 13.65 2.08
CA TRP A 73 -2.44 14.07 2.40
C TRP A 73 -1.39 13.39 1.51
N PHE A 74 -1.50 12.08 1.28
CA PHE A 74 -0.54 11.30 0.50
C PHE A 74 -0.47 11.80 -0.95
N VAL A 75 -1.63 12.04 -1.56
CA VAL A 75 -1.73 12.63 -2.90
C VAL A 75 -1.00 13.96 -2.94
N GLU A 76 -1.25 14.84 -1.96
CA GLU A 76 -0.63 16.17 -1.91
C GLU A 76 0.88 16.12 -1.65
N ALA A 77 1.32 15.25 -0.75
CA ALA A 77 2.68 15.25 -0.22
C ALA A 77 3.69 14.47 -1.07
N MET A 78 3.23 13.57 -1.94
CA MET A 78 4.09 12.75 -2.81
C MET A 78 5.08 13.62 -3.61
N SER A 79 6.38 13.32 -3.54
CA SER A 79 7.43 14.12 -4.17
C SER A 79 8.27 13.29 -5.13
N PRO A 80 8.55 13.79 -6.35
CA PRO A 80 9.35 13.06 -7.32
C PRO A 80 10.85 13.21 -7.05
N LEU A 81 11.60 12.17 -7.39
CA LEU A 81 13.02 12.27 -7.62
C LEU A 81 13.26 13.20 -8.82
N SER A 82 14.15 14.18 -8.65
CA SER A 82 14.41 15.25 -9.62
C SER A 82 14.53 14.74 -11.07
N GLY A 83 13.66 15.25 -11.95
CA GLY A 83 13.64 14.92 -13.38
C GLY A 83 12.97 13.58 -13.74
N THR A 84 12.25 12.95 -12.81
CA THR A 84 11.54 11.67 -13.02
C THR A 84 10.13 11.71 -12.42
N ASP A 85 9.27 10.74 -12.77
CA ASP A 85 7.98 10.50 -12.11
C ASP A 85 8.10 9.43 -10.99
N THR A 86 9.32 9.09 -10.58
CA THR A 86 9.59 8.14 -9.50
C THR A 86 9.56 8.86 -8.16
N PRO A 87 8.99 8.29 -7.09
CA PRO A 87 9.05 8.89 -5.76
C PRO A 87 10.50 9.07 -5.27
N ASP A 88 10.77 10.17 -4.55
CA ASP A 88 12.06 10.37 -3.88
C ASP A 88 12.23 9.42 -2.67
N GLY A 89 13.42 9.42 -2.05
CA GLY A 89 13.73 8.49 -0.95
C GLY A 89 12.81 8.62 0.27
N VAL A 90 12.37 9.84 0.59
CA VAL A 90 11.43 10.07 1.70
C VAL A 90 10.04 9.57 1.31
N SER A 91 9.59 9.86 0.09
CA SER A 91 8.30 9.42 -0.44
C SER A 91 8.20 7.90 -0.50
N LEU A 92 9.30 7.22 -0.87
CA LEU A 92 9.40 5.76 -0.82
C LEU A 92 9.26 5.23 0.61
N SER A 93 9.93 5.87 1.57
CA SER A 93 9.83 5.50 2.99
C SER A 93 8.40 5.65 3.51
N VAL A 94 7.73 6.74 3.13
CA VAL A 94 6.32 6.98 3.46
C VAL A 94 5.41 5.93 2.81
N CYS A 95 5.64 5.55 1.54
CA CYS A 95 4.85 4.51 0.88
C CYS A 95 4.87 3.19 1.67
N GLU A 96 6.04 2.79 2.14
CA GLU A 96 6.20 1.58 2.94
C GLU A 96 5.47 1.69 4.28
N ASP A 97 5.63 2.79 5.00
CA ASP A 97 4.99 2.99 6.31
C ASP A 97 3.47 3.08 6.19
N VAL A 98 2.96 3.67 5.09
CA VAL A 98 1.53 3.67 4.75
C VAL A 98 1.04 2.25 4.46
N ALA A 99 1.78 1.45 3.71
CA ALA A 99 1.43 0.05 3.43
C ALA A 99 1.35 -0.76 4.73
N LEU A 100 2.31 -0.58 5.64
CA LEU A 100 2.32 -1.22 6.96
C LEU A 100 1.11 -0.81 7.81
N HIS A 101 0.81 0.50 7.87
CA HIS A 101 -0.36 1.00 8.58
C HIS A 101 -1.68 0.43 8.02
N LEU A 102 -1.84 0.46 6.70
CA LEU A 102 -3.04 -0.07 6.04
C LEU A 102 -3.18 -1.58 6.25
N GLY A 103 -2.08 -2.33 6.26
CA GLY A 103 -2.13 -3.77 6.54
C GLY A 103 -2.53 -4.09 7.98
N ASP A 104 -2.00 -3.36 8.97
CA ASP A 104 -2.45 -3.50 10.37
C ASP A 104 -3.92 -3.08 10.54
N LEU A 105 -4.36 -2.04 9.83
CA LEU A 105 -5.77 -1.65 9.80
C LEU A 105 -6.65 -2.75 9.21
N MET A 106 -6.25 -3.35 8.09
CA MET A 106 -6.96 -4.48 7.47
C MET A 106 -7.09 -5.65 8.45
N ILE A 107 -5.99 -6.05 9.11
CA ILE A 107 -5.99 -7.13 10.10
C ILE A 107 -6.88 -6.79 11.30
N SER A 108 -6.85 -5.54 11.78
CA SER A 108 -7.71 -5.13 12.90
C SER A 108 -9.21 -5.23 12.58
N ARG A 109 -9.58 -4.96 11.32
CA ARG A 109 -10.96 -5.08 10.81
C ARG A 109 -11.34 -6.53 10.47
N HIS A 110 -10.36 -7.36 10.14
CA HIS A 110 -10.50 -8.74 9.69
C HIS A 110 -9.43 -9.63 10.37
N PRO A 111 -9.69 -10.12 11.60
CA PRO A 111 -8.69 -10.83 12.41
C PRO A 111 -8.18 -12.16 11.83
N GLU A 112 -8.84 -12.69 10.80
CA GLU A 112 -8.38 -13.84 10.01
C GLU A 112 -7.17 -13.52 9.12
N LEU A 113 -6.94 -12.24 8.83
CA LEU A 113 -5.83 -11.79 8.02
C LEU A 113 -4.53 -11.75 8.83
N TYR A 114 -3.41 -11.95 8.16
CA TYR A 114 -2.10 -11.91 8.78
C TYR A 114 -1.00 -11.52 7.79
N TRP A 115 0.09 -10.96 8.32
CA TRP A 115 1.32 -10.72 7.57
C TRP A 115 2.06 -12.04 7.31
N GLU A 116 2.51 -12.26 6.08
CA GLU A 116 3.24 -13.48 5.67
C GLU A 116 4.46 -13.14 4.83
N PHE A 117 5.53 -13.95 4.96
CA PHE A 117 6.66 -13.93 4.04
C PHE A 117 6.35 -14.79 2.83
N PHE A 118 5.87 -14.16 1.76
CA PHE A 118 5.33 -14.89 0.62
C PHE A 118 6.41 -15.60 -0.18
N THR A 119 6.32 -16.92 -0.35
CA THR A 119 7.36 -17.70 -1.06
C THR A 119 6.81 -18.66 -2.10
N TRP A 120 5.57 -18.45 -2.53
CA TRP A 120 4.89 -19.35 -3.47
C TRP A 120 4.99 -18.85 -4.90
N GLY A 121 5.50 -19.70 -5.79
CA GLY A 121 5.67 -19.39 -7.21
C GLY A 121 6.76 -18.34 -7.44
N LYS A 122 7.95 -18.77 -7.85
CA LYS A 122 9.11 -17.89 -8.07
C LYS A 122 8.91 -16.77 -9.11
N LYS A 123 7.87 -16.88 -9.94
CA LYS A 123 7.46 -15.90 -10.96
C LYS A 123 6.35 -14.95 -10.45
N ASN A 124 5.87 -15.14 -9.23
CA ASN A 124 4.87 -14.27 -8.64
C ASN A 124 5.52 -12.93 -8.31
N VAL A 125 4.83 -11.83 -8.63
CA VAL A 125 5.32 -10.46 -8.41
C VAL A 125 5.55 -10.10 -6.94
N SER A 126 4.99 -10.88 -6.03
CA SER A 126 5.14 -10.70 -4.57
C SER A 126 6.04 -11.77 -3.95
N TYR A 127 6.75 -12.54 -4.77
CA TYR A 127 7.71 -13.54 -4.30
C TYR A 127 8.80 -12.88 -3.43
N GLN A 128 8.92 -13.36 -2.20
CA GLN A 128 9.80 -12.88 -1.13
C GLN A 128 9.44 -11.50 -0.54
N CYS A 129 8.21 -11.02 -0.74
CA CYS A 129 7.70 -9.81 -0.10
C CYS A 129 6.94 -10.11 1.19
N HIS A 130 6.76 -9.08 2.03
CA HIS A 130 5.77 -9.09 3.11
C HIS A 130 4.38 -8.82 2.50
N VAL A 131 3.42 -9.71 2.71
CA VAL A 131 2.08 -9.59 2.13
C VAL A 131 1.02 -9.85 3.19
N ILE A 132 -0.20 -9.41 2.93
CA ILE A 132 -1.38 -9.85 3.69
C ILE A 132 -1.90 -11.16 3.09
N MET A 133 -2.14 -12.14 3.95
CA MET A 133 -2.74 -13.45 3.68
C MET A 133 -3.96 -13.67 4.58
N GLY A 134 -4.59 -14.85 4.49
CA GLY A 134 -5.68 -15.25 5.37
C GLY A 134 -7.09 -14.96 4.83
N PHE A 135 -7.20 -14.49 3.59
CA PHE A 135 -8.48 -14.23 2.95
C PHE A 135 -9.35 -15.52 2.90
N PRO A 136 -10.63 -15.45 3.29
CA PRO A 136 -11.51 -16.61 3.29
C PRO A 136 -11.85 -17.01 1.85
N PHE A 137 -11.37 -18.18 1.42
CA PHE A 137 -11.73 -18.77 0.13
C PHE A 137 -12.46 -20.09 0.31
N ASP A 138 -13.58 -20.24 -0.38
CA ASP A 138 -14.17 -21.55 -0.66
C ASP A 138 -13.39 -22.21 -1.80
N GLY A 139 -12.29 -22.88 -1.47
CA GLY A 139 -11.56 -23.72 -2.40
C GLY A 139 -10.06 -23.83 -2.09
N PRO A 140 -9.45 -25.03 -2.20
CA PRO A 140 -8.08 -25.30 -1.75
C PRO A 140 -6.96 -24.67 -2.60
N ALA A 141 -7.26 -23.78 -3.56
CA ALA A 141 -6.30 -23.38 -4.60
C ALA A 141 -6.06 -21.86 -4.74
N LEU A 142 -6.82 -21.00 -4.07
CA LEU A 142 -6.62 -19.54 -4.16
C LEU A 142 -5.79 -19.07 -2.97
N HIS A 143 -4.49 -19.22 -3.10
CA HIS A 143 -3.49 -18.63 -2.24
C HIS A 143 -3.36 -17.12 -2.50
N ALA A 144 -4.45 -16.38 -2.33
CA ALA A 144 -4.40 -14.94 -2.58
C ALA A 144 -3.52 -14.27 -1.53
N ASN A 145 -2.63 -13.44 -2.06
CA ASN A 145 -1.76 -12.56 -1.31
C ASN A 145 -2.10 -11.13 -1.75
N LEU A 146 -1.95 -10.19 -0.83
CA LEU A 146 -2.07 -8.78 -1.11
C LEU A 146 -0.78 -8.07 -0.70
N ASP A 147 -0.03 -7.64 -1.71
CA ASP A 147 1.20 -6.88 -1.57
C ASP A 147 0.87 -5.38 -1.53
N LEU A 148 0.66 -4.88 -0.31
CA LEU A 148 0.29 -3.50 -0.06
C LEU A 148 1.43 -2.52 -0.40
N ALA A 149 2.69 -2.89 -0.16
CA ALA A 149 3.85 -2.07 -0.49
C ALA A 149 3.88 -1.75 -1.98
N ARG A 150 3.69 -2.77 -2.82
CA ARG A 150 3.58 -2.60 -4.28
C ARG A 150 2.40 -1.72 -4.67
N ILE A 151 1.22 -1.94 -4.09
CA ILE A 151 0.00 -1.17 -4.41
C ILE A 151 0.20 0.32 -4.06
N VAL A 152 0.68 0.62 -2.86
CA VAL A 152 0.88 2.00 -2.38
C VAL A 152 1.96 2.70 -3.19
N HIS A 153 3.07 2.02 -3.48
CA HIS A 153 4.12 2.57 -4.34
C HIS A 153 3.61 2.88 -5.76
N SER A 154 2.92 1.93 -6.40
CA SER A 154 2.31 2.16 -7.72
C SER A 154 1.30 3.31 -7.69
N TYR A 155 0.56 3.48 -6.59
CA TYR A 155 -0.31 4.63 -6.43
C TYR A 155 0.46 5.95 -6.35
N GLY A 156 1.57 5.99 -5.60
CA GLY A 156 2.47 7.14 -5.55
C GLY A 156 3.03 7.53 -6.91
N VAL A 157 3.48 6.56 -7.71
CA VAL A 157 3.93 6.79 -9.10
C VAL A 157 2.81 7.41 -9.94
N HIS A 158 1.59 6.85 -9.89
CA HIS A 158 0.47 7.40 -10.65
C HIS A 158 0.09 8.83 -10.22
N VAL A 159 0.22 9.17 -8.94
CA VAL A 159 0.02 10.55 -8.45
C VAL A 159 1.03 11.49 -9.11
N LEU A 160 2.30 11.08 -9.20
CA LEU A 160 3.36 11.89 -9.82
C LEU A 160 3.18 12.02 -11.33
N GLU A 161 2.90 10.92 -12.03
CA GLU A 161 2.60 10.92 -13.47
C GLU A 161 1.41 11.82 -13.80
N ALA A 162 0.33 11.76 -13.02
CA ALA A 162 -0.83 12.62 -13.22
C ALA A 162 -0.50 14.11 -13.06
N ARG A 163 0.45 14.45 -12.16
CA ARG A 163 0.92 15.83 -11.95
C ARG A 163 1.85 16.31 -13.06
N SER A 164 2.66 15.42 -13.63
CA SER A 164 3.53 15.74 -14.77
C SER A 164 2.76 15.81 -16.10
N GLY A 165 1.50 15.39 -16.11
CA GLY A 165 0.65 15.35 -17.31
C GLY A 165 0.89 14.10 -18.17
N SER A 166 1.62 13.12 -17.64
CA SER A 166 1.81 11.81 -18.25
C SER A 166 0.47 11.04 -18.24
N PRO A 167 0.03 10.44 -19.37
CA PRO A 167 -1.23 9.70 -19.40
C PRO A 167 -1.13 8.44 -18.53
N THR A 168 -1.93 8.37 -17.46
CA THR A 168 -2.07 7.17 -16.64
C THR A 168 -2.85 6.10 -17.42
N ILE A 169 -2.15 5.10 -17.96
CA ILE A 169 -2.78 3.94 -18.62
C ILE A 169 -2.76 2.75 -17.65
N LEU A 170 -3.83 2.59 -16.88
CA LEU A 170 -4.09 1.37 -16.12
C LEU A 170 -4.69 0.32 -17.07
N GLU A 171 -3.84 -0.32 -17.88
CA GLU A 171 -4.24 -1.48 -18.68
C GLU A 171 -4.17 -2.74 -17.81
N LEU A 172 -5.34 -3.18 -17.33
CA LEU A 172 -5.47 -4.49 -16.68
C LEU A 172 -5.77 -5.56 -17.75
N PRO A 173 -5.17 -6.76 -17.65
CA PRO A 173 -5.39 -7.82 -18.64
C PRO A 173 -6.87 -8.17 -18.84
N GLU A 174 -7.24 -8.56 -20.05
CA GLU A 174 -8.58 -9.06 -20.38
C GLU A 174 -8.95 -10.25 -19.46
N GLY A 175 -10.05 -10.13 -18.72
CA GLY A 175 -10.47 -11.13 -17.73
C GLY A 175 -9.91 -10.97 -16.30
N HIS A 176 -9.03 -9.98 -16.05
CA HIS A 176 -8.56 -9.69 -14.69
C HIS A 176 -9.75 -9.23 -13.80
N PRO A 177 -9.89 -9.69 -12.54
CA PRO A 177 -11.03 -9.37 -11.67
C PRO A 177 -11.18 -7.86 -11.35
N LEU A 178 -10.15 -7.08 -11.63
CA LEU A 178 -10.15 -5.61 -11.53
C LEU A 178 -10.34 -4.89 -12.89
N ASN A 179 -10.41 -5.59 -14.03
CA ASN A 179 -10.57 -4.99 -15.37
C ASN A 179 -11.90 -4.21 -15.52
N GLN A 180 -12.93 -4.59 -14.76
CA GLN A 180 -14.19 -3.85 -14.71
C GLN A 180 -14.14 -2.61 -13.81
N PHE A 181 -13.05 -2.44 -13.05
CA PHE A 181 -12.82 -1.30 -12.18
C PHE A 181 -12.05 -0.24 -12.94
N ARG A 182 -12.78 0.71 -13.55
CA ARG A 182 -12.17 1.94 -14.04
C ARG A 182 -11.87 2.83 -12.84
N LEU A 183 -10.60 2.87 -12.41
CA LEU A 183 -10.14 3.98 -11.59
C LEU A 183 -10.23 5.23 -12.48
N ALA A 184 -11.06 6.20 -12.08
CA ALA A 184 -11.06 7.48 -12.76
C ALA A 184 -9.63 8.05 -12.74
N PRO A 185 -9.19 8.75 -13.80
CA PRO A 185 -7.95 9.51 -13.71
C PRO A 185 -8.05 10.45 -12.51
N VAL A 186 -6.91 10.57 -11.82
CA VAL A 186 -6.73 11.28 -10.55
C VAL A 186 -7.44 12.65 -10.55
N PRO A 187 -8.02 13.08 -9.41
CA PRO A 187 -7.98 12.39 -8.12
C PRO A 187 -9.01 11.27 -8.03
N LEU A 188 -8.52 10.09 -7.63
CA LEU A 188 -9.35 8.99 -7.18
C LEU A 188 -10.28 9.51 -6.09
N LYS A 189 -11.58 9.55 -6.36
CA LYS A 189 -12.55 9.94 -5.33
C LYS A 189 -12.40 8.99 -4.15
N ALA A 190 -12.29 9.55 -2.94
CA ALA A 190 -12.34 8.92 -1.62
C ALA A 190 -13.05 7.55 -1.55
N GLN A 191 -14.30 7.56 -2.01
CA GLN A 191 -15.19 6.40 -2.02
C GLN A 191 -14.61 5.24 -2.81
N ASN A 192 -13.86 5.47 -3.89
CA ASN A 192 -13.30 4.43 -4.74
C ASN A 192 -12.05 3.78 -4.15
N PHE A 193 -11.25 4.49 -3.34
CA PHE A 193 -10.09 3.90 -2.66
C PHE A 193 -10.54 3.11 -1.44
N VAL A 194 -11.45 3.67 -0.64
CA VAL A 194 -12.10 2.95 0.46
C VAL A 194 -12.93 1.79 -0.08
N GLU A 195 -13.70 1.94 -1.15
CA GLU A 195 -14.37 0.82 -1.82
C GLU A 195 -13.37 -0.12 -2.48
N LEU A 196 -12.18 0.30 -2.91
CA LEU A 196 -11.18 -0.64 -3.40
C LEU A 196 -10.65 -1.48 -2.24
N LEU A 197 -10.26 -0.88 -1.13
CA LEU A 197 -9.83 -1.60 0.08
C LEU A 197 -10.95 -2.48 0.64
N ASP A 198 -12.15 -1.93 0.76
CA ASP A 198 -13.35 -2.59 1.29
C ASP A 198 -13.92 -3.62 0.30
N LYS A 199 -13.88 -3.43 -1.02
CA LYS A 199 -14.24 -4.49 -1.99
C LYS A 199 -13.13 -5.52 -2.13
N THR A 200 -11.87 -5.17 -1.96
CA THR A 200 -10.78 -6.16 -1.95
C THR A 200 -10.86 -7.00 -0.67
N SER A 201 -11.35 -6.44 0.44
CA SER A 201 -11.67 -7.21 1.66
C SER A 201 -13.05 -7.91 1.62
N ARG A 202 -14.09 -7.32 1.00
CA ARG A 202 -15.49 -7.84 1.00
C ARG A 202 -15.95 -8.60 -0.24
N ARG A 203 -15.33 -8.47 -1.42
CA ARG A 203 -15.72 -9.27 -2.63
C ARG A 203 -15.48 -10.77 -2.45
N PHE A 204 -14.97 -11.19 -1.30
CA PHE A 204 -14.79 -12.58 -0.92
C PHE A 204 -15.81 -13.08 0.11
N ILE A 205 -16.82 -12.27 0.46
CA ILE A 205 -18.00 -12.75 1.16
C ILE A 205 -18.91 -13.44 0.11
N PRO A 206 -19.37 -14.69 0.33
CA PRO A 206 -20.13 -15.43 -0.68
C PRO A 206 -21.38 -14.66 -1.10
N LYS A 207 -21.73 -14.72 -2.40
CA LYS A 207 -23.15 -14.61 -2.76
C LYS A 207 -23.83 -15.80 -2.08
N ASN A 208 -24.68 -15.53 -1.09
CA ASN A 208 -25.56 -16.53 -0.49
C ASN A 208 -26.11 -17.41 -1.63
N ARG A 209 -25.78 -18.70 -1.59
CA ARG A 209 -26.50 -19.70 -2.37
C ARG A 209 -27.92 -19.68 -1.82
N SER A 210 -28.84 -19.05 -2.53
CA SER A 210 -30.25 -19.40 -2.44
C SER A 210 -30.35 -20.90 -2.73
N ASP A 211 -30.97 -21.61 -1.79
CA ASP A 211 -31.30 -23.03 -1.82
C ASP A 211 -31.89 -23.49 -3.16
#